data_AF-A0A8J4M4U0-F1
#
_entry.id   AF-A0A8J4M4U0-F1
#
_cell.length_a   1.000
_cell.length_b   1.000
_cell.length_c   1.000
_cell.angle_alpha   90.00
_cell.angle_beta   90.00
_cell.angle_gamma   90.00
#
_symmetry.space_group_name_H-M   'P 1'
#
loop_
_entity.id
_entity.type
_entity.pdbx_description
1 polymer ?
#
loop_
_entity_poly.entity_id
_entity_poly.type
_entity_poly.pdbx_seq_one_letter_code
_entity_poly.pdbx_strand_id
1 'polypeptide(L)' 'MEKFTTLTAIAAPLPLANVDTDKIIPARFLKTIHRSGLGVHLFDTLRYDADGGERADF' A
#
# COMPACT_ATOMS: atom_id res chain seq x y z
N MET A 1 -8.90 -0.14 -20.98
CA MET A 1 -9.33 -0.75 -19.70
C MET A 1 -9.68 -2.18 -20.00
N GLU A 2 -9.13 -3.13 -19.26
CA GLU A 2 -9.50 -4.54 -19.43
C GLU A 2 -10.83 -4.84 -18.73
N LYS A 3 -11.62 -5.75 -19.30
CA LYS A 3 -12.90 -6.15 -18.72
C LYS A 3 -12.63 -7.02 -17.49
N PHE A 4 -13.05 -6.55 -16.31
CA PHE A 4 -13.04 -7.37 -15.10
C PHE A 4 -14.23 -8.34 -15.13
N THR A 5 -13.97 -9.64 -15.10
CA THR A 5 -15.03 -10.68 -15.14
C THR A 5 -15.04 -11.50 -13.84
N THR A 6 -13.98 -12.26 -13.61
CA THR A 6 -13.78 -13.07 -12.41
C THR A 6 -12.31 -13.07 -12.04
N LEU A 7 -12.03 -12.97 -10.74
CA LEU A 7 -10.69 -13.07 -10.18
C LEU A 7 -10.76 -14.05 -9.02
N THR A 8 -9.92 -15.08 -9.04
CA THR A 8 -9.66 -15.97 -7.90
C THR A 8 -8.28 -15.63 -7.37
N ALA A 9 -8.20 -15.15 -6.13
CA ALA A 9 -6.96 -14.68 -5.52
C ALA A 9 -7.03 -14.81 -3.99
N ILE A 10 -5.88 -14.67 -3.33
CA ILE A 10 -5.80 -14.61 -1.87
C ILE A 10 -6.30 -13.24 -1.41
N ALA A 11 -7.22 -13.23 -0.44
CA ALA A 11 -7.65 -12.00 0.22
C ALA A 11 -6.73 -11.64 1.39
N ALA A 12 -6.45 -10.35 1.57
CA ALA A 12 -5.67 -9.81 2.69
C ALA A 12 -6.60 -8.96 3.58
N PRO A 13 -7.02 -9.43 4.77
CA PRO A 13 -7.89 -8.66 5.65
C PRO A 13 -7.11 -7.53 6.34
N LEU A 14 -7.63 -6.32 6.31
CA LEU A 14 -7.09 -5.16 7.04
C LEU A 14 -8.19 -4.59 7.96
N PRO A 15 -8.27 -5.02 9.23
CA PRO A 15 -9.35 -4.66 10.15
C PRO A 15 -9.19 -3.24 10.73
N LEU A 16 -9.04 -2.25 9.85
CA LEU A 16 -8.89 -0.83 10.20
C LEU A 16 -10.05 -0.02 9.63
N ALA A 17 -10.70 0.78 10.48
CA ALA A 17 -11.64 1.79 10.03
C ALA A 17 -10.89 3.07 9.62
N ASN A 18 -11.52 3.89 8.77
CA ASN A 18 -10.99 5.21 8.39
C ASN A 18 -9.57 5.16 7.77
N VAL A 19 -9.37 4.22 6.84
CA VAL A 19 -8.17 4.18 5.99
C VAL A 19 -8.24 5.36 5.02
N ASP A 20 -7.36 6.34 5.21
CA ASP A 20 -7.28 7.55 4.38
C ASP A 20 -6.13 7.47 3.36
N THR A 21 -5.96 8.51 2.56
CA THR A 21 -4.97 8.55 1.48
C THR A 21 -3.54 8.49 1.98
N ASP A 22 -3.22 9.10 3.12
CA ASP A 22 -1.86 9.07 3.69
C ASP A 22 -1.54 7.72 4.36
N LYS A 23 -2.55 7.00 4.87
CA LYS A 23 -2.39 5.60 5.30
C LYS A 23 -2.14 4.67 4.12
N ILE A 24 -2.77 4.91 2.96
CA ILE A 24 -2.54 4.10 1.75
C ILE A 24 -1.14 4.39 1.19
N ILE A 25 -0.81 5.67 0.99
CA ILE A 25 0.50 6.09 0.51
C ILE A 25 0.83 7.51 1.01
N PRO A 26 1.90 7.68 1.81
CA PRO A 26 2.27 8.99 2.30
C PRO A 26 2.65 9.97 1.18
N ALA A 27 2.20 11.23 1.30
CA ALA A 27 2.44 12.27 0.29
C ALA A 27 3.93 12.49 -0.09
N ARG A 28 4.88 12.16 0.81
CA ARG A 28 6.33 12.25 0.53
C ARG A 28 6.78 11.44 -0.68
N PHE A 29 6.10 10.33 -0.98
CA PHE A 29 6.43 9.44 -2.11
C PHE A 29 5.81 9.91 -3.43
N LEU A 30 4.90 10.89 -3.39
CA LEU A 30 4.19 11.41 -4.56
C LEU A 30 4.96 12.54 -5.27
N LYS A 31 6.21 12.80 -4.87
CA LYS A 31 7.09 13.79 -5.50
C LYS A 31 7.75 13.29 -6.79
N THR A 32 7.55 12.02 -7.14
CA THR A 32 8.11 11.40 -8.34
C THR A 32 7.32 11.75 -9.60
N ILE A 33 8.02 11.86 -10.73
CA ILE A 33 7.40 11.95 -12.07
C ILE A 33 7.14 10.57 -12.69
N HIS A 34 7.70 9.52 -12.09
CA HIS A 34 7.54 8.15 -12.56
C HIS A 34 6.16 7.62 -12.19
N ARG A 35 5.52 6.93 -13.13
CA ARG A 35 4.20 6.33 -12.96
C ARG A 35 4.24 4.91 -12.38
N SER A 36 5.43 4.38 -12.09
CA SER A 36 5.69 3.04 -11.59
C SER A 36 6.49 3.09 -10.28
N GLY A 37 6.57 1.95 -9.58
CA GLY A 37 7.41 1.81 -8.38
C GLY A 37 6.76 2.25 -7.07
N LEU A 38 5.58 2.88 -7.10
CA LEU A 38 4.89 3.33 -5.87
C LEU A 38 4.38 2.19 -4.98
N GLY A 39 4.24 0.97 -5.52
CA GLY A 39 3.73 -0.19 -4.78
C GLY A 39 4.60 -0.60 -3.60
N VAL A 40 5.90 -0.30 -3.62
CA VAL A 40 6.79 -0.57 -2.47
C VAL A 40 6.46 0.31 -1.28
N HIS A 41 5.80 1.45 -1.48
CA HIS A 41 5.40 2.39 -0.42
C HIS A 41 3.93 2.24 0.00
N LEU A 42 3.26 1.17 -0.46
CA LEU A 42 1.89 0.87 -0.05
C LEU A 42 1.86 0.56 1.44
N PHE A 43 1.01 1.28 2.18
CA PHE A 43 0.87 1.17 3.62
C PHE A 43 2.18 1.40 4.39
N ASP A 44 3.09 2.23 3.88
CA ASP A 44 4.44 2.42 4.42
C ASP A 44 4.50 2.64 5.94
N THR A 45 3.57 3.43 6.49
CA THR A 45 3.49 3.72 7.94
C THR A 45 3.03 2.54 8.80
N LEU A 46 2.36 1.56 8.20
CA LEU A 46 1.91 0.33 8.84
C LEU A 46 2.86 -0.85 8.53
N ARG A 47 3.48 -0.85 7.35
CA ARG A 47 4.27 -1.95 6.80
C ARG A 47 5.74 -1.92 7.24
N TYR A 48 6.34 -0.73 7.38
CA TYR A 48 7.76 -0.60 7.67
C TYR A 48 8.02 0.01 9.05
N ASP A 49 9.12 -0.40 9.68
CA ASP A 49 9.68 0.24 10.87
C ASP A 49 10.61 1.42 10.50
N ALA A 50 11.18 2.07 11.51
CA ALA A 50 12.06 3.22 11.31
C ALA A 50 13.40 2.87 10.65
N ASP A 51 13.83 1.60 10.75
CA ASP A 51 15.06 1.09 10.16
C ASP A 51 14.82 0.58 8.72
N GLY A 52 13.56 0.63 8.24
CA GLY A 52 13.14 0.19 6.91
C GLY A 52 12.84 -1.31 6.83
N GLY A 53 12.80 -2.02 7.96
CA GLY A 53 12.40 -3.42 8.06
C GLY A 53 10.88 -3.58 7.93
N GLU A 54 10.43 -4.72 7.39
CA GLU A 54 9.01 -5.05 7.37
C GLU A 54 8.54 -5.48 8.76
N ARG A 55 7.42 -4.91 9.20
CA ARG A 55 6.80 -5.22 10.48
C ARG A 55 6.09 -6.57 10.36
N ALA A 56 6.45 -7.51 11.25
CA ALA A 56 5.92 -8.88 11.20
C ALA A 56 4.42 -8.98 11.51
N ASP A 57 3.83 -7.94 12.10
CA ASP A 57 2.42 -7.81 12.43
C ASP A 57 1.58 -7.14 11.32
N PHE A 58 2.20 -6.80 10.19
CA PHE A 58 1.56 -6.28 8.99
C PHE A 58 1.38 -7.34 7.90
#